data_AF-A0A9D0H0P5-F1
#
_entry.id   AF-A0A9D0H0P5-F1
#
_cell.length_a   1.000
_cell.length_b   1.000
_cell.length_c   1.000
_cell.angle_alpha   90.00
_cell.angle_beta   90.00
_cell.angle_gamma   90.00
#
_symmetry.space_group_name_H-M   'P 1'
#
loop_
_entity.id
_entity.type
_entity.pdbx_description
1 polymer ?
#
loop_
_entity_poly.entity_id
_entity_poly.type
_entity_poly.pdbx_seq_one_letter_code
_entity_poly.pdbx_strand_id
1 'polypeptide(L)'
;FQKAGYDQKKIVEIHGSIHHLQCSVPCMDDIWSAEEVNINIDMERFEAEEPLPKCRHCGEIARPNILMFGDWNWVSHRTAGQEFLFERWLERIDDIGYRLAVVEIGAGKAVPTVRILSERVADQFYGTLIRINPRDYDLPSQRHISIPLGGLEGIKNITQGIL
;
A
#
# COMPACT_ATOMS: atom_id res chain seq x y z
N PHE A 1 -0.73 2.14 8.75
CA PHE A 1 -0.24 0.97 9.51
C PHE A 1 0.72 1.35 10.64
N GLN A 2 1.63 2.29 10.38
CA GLN A 2 2.64 2.80 11.31
C GLN A 2 2.02 3.29 12.63
N LYS A 3 1.01 4.17 12.57
CA LYS A 3 0.30 4.68 13.76
C LYS A 3 -0.35 3.59 14.61
N ALA A 4 -0.67 2.43 14.03
CA ALA A 4 -1.26 1.30 14.74
C ALA A 4 -0.20 0.30 15.27
N GLY A 5 1.10 0.60 15.11
CA GLY A 5 2.19 -0.22 15.66
C GLY A 5 2.55 -1.47 14.84
N TYR A 6 2.17 -1.54 13.57
CA TYR A 6 2.53 -2.68 12.72
C TYR A 6 4.04 -2.73 12.45
N ASP A 7 4.60 -3.94 12.48
CA ASP A 7 5.97 -4.23 12.08
C ASP A 7 6.20 -3.79 10.62
N GLN A 8 7.16 -2.90 10.41
CA GLN A 8 7.48 -2.36 9.09
C GLN A 8 7.93 -3.44 8.10
N LYS A 9 8.48 -4.56 8.59
CA LYS A 9 8.88 -5.71 7.74
C LYS A 9 7.70 -6.52 7.20
N LYS A 10 6.47 -6.22 7.65
CA LYS A 10 5.23 -6.89 7.24
C LYS A 10 4.29 -5.98 6.44
N ILE A 11 4.82 -4.90 5.87
CA ILE A 11 4.05 -3.90 5.14
C ILE A 11 4.65 -3.73 3.75
N VAL A 12 3.80 -3.77 2.74
CA VAL A 12 4.12 -3.33 1.37
C VAL A 12 3.28 -2.10 1.06
N GLU A 13 3.94 -0.96 0.87
CA GLU A 13 3.34 0.26 0.35
C GLU A 13 3.49 0.27 -1.17
N ILE A 14 2.59 -0.47 -1.84
CA ILE A 14 2.63 -0.77 -3.29
C ILE A 14 2.54 0.46 -4.20
N HIS A 15 2.06 1.59 -3.67
CA HIS A 15 2.00 2.87 -4.39
C HIS A 15 2.96 3.92 -3.80
N GLY A 16 3.96 3.49 -3.04
CA GLY A 16 4.84 4.39 -2.30
C GLY A 16 4.16 5.01 -1.07
N SER A 17 4.75 6.07 -0.54
CA SER A 17 4.38 6.64 0.77
C SER A 17 4.49 8.16 0.77
N ILE A 18 3.46 8.84 1.30
CA ILE A 18 3.51 10.29 1.59
C ILE A 18 4.52 10.65 2.68
N HIS A 19 4.94 9.67 3.48
CA HIS A 19 5.83 9.87 4.63
C HIS A 19 7.32 9.79 4.27
N HIS A 20 7.62 9.59 2.98
CA HIS A 20 8.98 9.52 2.47
C HIS A 20 9.12 10.50 1.32
N LEU A 21 10.29 11.10 1.20
CA LEU A 21 10.63 12.06 0.16
C LEU A 21 11.68 11.47 -0.77
N GLN A 22 11.67 11.97 -2.00
CA GLN A 22 12.70 11.79 -3.00
C GLN A 22 12.96 13.12 -3.71
N CYS A 23 14.04 13.22 -4.47
CA CYS A 23 14.21 14.35 -5.38
C CYS A 23 13.17 14.31 -6.52
N SER A 24 12.71 15.49 -6.98
CA SER A 24 11.80 15.61 -8.14
C SER A 24 12.48 15.30 -9.47
N VAL A 25 13.77 15.62 -9.58
CA VAL A 25 14.69 15.20 -10.64
C VAL A 25 15.69 14.25 -10.00
N PRO A 26 15.47 12.93 -10.00
CA PRO A 26 16.17 11.95 -9.16
C PRO A 26 17.69 11.94 -9.41
N CYS A 27 18.39 12.92 -8.84
CA CYS A 27 19.81 13.15 -9.03
C CYS A 27 20.65 12.08 -8.32
N MET A 28 20.03 11.39 -7.37
CA MET A 28 20.49 10.22 -6.63
C MET A 28 19.27 9.34 -6.34
N ASP A 29 19.48 8.04 -6.24
CA ASP A 29 18.46 7.06 -5.82
C ASP A 29 18.28 7.07 -4.30
N ASP A 30 17.97 8.25 -3.76
CA ASP A 30 17.89 8.47 -2.33
C ASP A 30 16.45 8.75 -1.87
N ILE A 31 16.09 8.16 -0.74
CA ILE A 31 14.77 8.27 -0.12
C ILE A 31 14.96 8.55 1.37
N TRP A 32 14.27 9.57 1.90
CA TRP A 32 14.39 9.95 3.30
C TRP A 32 13.04 10.27 3.94
N SER A 33 12.98 10.36 5.27
CA SER A 33 11.76 10.62 6.01
C SER A 33 11.21 12.03 5.73
N ALA A 34 9.89 12.14 5.63
CA ALA A 34 9.17 13.42 5.58
C ALA A 34 8.80 13.96 6.98
N GLU A 35 9.20 13.28 8.06
CA GLU A 35 8.75 13.58 9.43
C GLU A 35 9.02 15.01 9.88
N GLU A 36 10.17 15.57 9.51
CA GLU A 36 10.57 16.94 9.87
C GLU A 36 10.07 18.00 8.88
N VAL A 37 9.34 17.59 7.83
CA VAL A 37 8.85 18.51 6.80
C VAL A 37 7.52 19.12 7.21
N ASN A 38 7.52 20.44 7.37
CA ASN A 38 6.34 21.25 7.61
C ASN A 38 6.10 22.17 6.40
N ILE A 39 4.93 22.08 5.79
CA ILE A 39 4.54 22.89 4.64
C ILE A 39 3.44 23.84 5.10
N ASN A 40 3.66 25.15 4.94
CA ASN A 40 2.62 26.15 5.15
C ASN A 40 1.73 26.20 3.91
N ILE A 41 0.41 26.23 4.12
CA ILE A 41 -0.57 26.27 3.03
C ILE A 41 -1.38 27.54 3.19
N ASP A 42 -1.39 28.37 2.16
CA ASP A 42 -2.37 29.43 2.00
C ASP A 42 -3.72 28.77 1.73
N MET A 43 -4.62 28.79 2.71
CA MET A 43 -5.93 28.15 2.61
C MET A 43 -6.93 28.94 1.76
N GLU A 44 -6.69 30.22 1.49
CA GLU A 44 -7.54 31.01 0.58
C GLU A 44 -7.21 30.68 -0.89
N ARG A 45 -5.92 30.54 -1.20
CA ARG A 45 -5.43 30.23 -2.56
C ARG A 45 -5.27 28.74 -2.83
N PHE A 46 -5.23 27.92 -1.78
CA PHE A 46 -4.92 26.50 -1.82
C PHE A 46 -3.54 26.21 -2.45
N GLU A 47 -2.55 27.04 -2.11
CA GLU A 47 -1.17 26.95 -2.59
C GLU A 47 -0.21 26.69 -1.41
N ALA A 48 0.84 25.91 -1.66
CA ALA A 48 1.92 25.73 -0.70
C ALA A 48 2.85 26.96 -0.73
N GLU A 49 3.15 27.52 0.43
CA GLU A 49 4.05 28.65 0.57
C GLU A 49 5.52 28.21 0.61
N GLU A 50 6.41 29.12 0.21
CA GLU A 50 7.85 28.93 0.39
C GLU A 50 8.25 29.01 1.88
N PRO A 51 9.29 28.28 2.31
CA PRO A 51 10.15 27.41 1.50
C PRO A 51 9.51 26.04 1.24
N LEU A 52 9.47 25.62 -0.02
CA LEU A 52 9.10 24.25 -0.38
C LEU A 52 10.21 23.25 0.01
N PRO A 53 9.88 21.97 0.24
CA PRO A 53 10.87 20.94 0.54
C PRO A 53 11.91 20.84 -0.58
N LYS A 54 13.19 20.76 -0.21
CA LYS A 54 14.31 20.66 -1.15
C LYS A 54 15.08 19.35 -0.99
N CYS A 55 15.66 18.89 -2.09
CA CYS A 55 16.56 17.76 -2.13
C CYS A 55 17.82 18.10 -1.34
N ARG A 56 18.19 17.21 -0.42
CA ARG A 56 19.39 17.34 0.42
C ARG A 56 20.72 17.26 -0.35
N HIS A 57 20.69 16.94 -1.65
CA HIS A 57 21.88 16.79 -2.50
C HIS A 57 22.04 17.90 -3.52
N CYS A 58 21.00 18.20 -4.31
CA CYS A 58 21.09 19.17 -5.40
C CYS A 58 20.29 20.47 -5.19
N GLY A 59 19.47 20.55 -4.13
CA GLY A 59 18.66 21.73 -3.83
C GLY A 59 17.38 21.90 -4.66
N GLU A 60 17.15 21.04 -5.67
CA GLU A 60 15.88 20.96 -6.40
C GLU A 60 14.70 20.58 -5.50
N ILE A 61 13.47 20.75 -5.97
CA ILE A 61 12.30 20.41 -5.16
C ILE A 61 12.31 18.93 -4.77
N ALA A 62 12.06 18.65 -3.49
CA ALA A 62 11.76 17.31 -2.99
C ALA A 62 10.26 17.05 -3.06
N ARG A 63 9.89 15.85 -3.48
CA ARG A 63 8.50 15.40 -3.61
C ARG A 63 8.28 14.14 -2.77
N PRO A 64 7.03 13.84 -2.39
CA PRO A 64 6.70 12.54 -1.83
C PRO A 64 7.14 11.40 -2.76
N ASN A 65 7.68 10.33 -2.16
CA ASN A 65 8.02 9.07 -2.82
C ASN A 65 6.74 8.24 -3.01
N ILE A 66 5.83 8.77 -3.82
CA ILE A 66 4.57 8.14 -4.20
C ILE A 66 4.65 7.82 -5.69
N LEU A 67 4.24 6.61 -6.05
CA LEU A 67 4.19 6.16 -7.43
C LEU A 67 2.96 6.79 -8.12
N MET A 68 3.21 7.72 -9.03
CA MET A 68 2.19 8.37 -9.86
C MET A 68 2.14 7.73 -11.26
N PHE A 69 1.01 7.84 -11.96
CA PHE A 69 0.91 7.32 -13.33
C PHE A 69 1.87 8.04 -14.28
N GLY A 70 2.62 7.28 -15.07
CA GLY A 70 3.59 7.83 -16.04
C GLY A 70 4.85 8.42 -15.39
N ASP A 71 5.10 8.12 -14.12
CA ASP A 71 6.24 8.67 -13.39
C ASP A 71 7.51 7.82 -13.53
N TRP A 72 8.29 8.14 -14.56
CA TRP A 72 9.59 7.52 -14.81
C TRP A 72 10.68 7.91 -13.81
N ASN A 73 10.43 8.93 -12.99
CA ASN A 73 11.37 9.46 -12.02
C ASN A 73 11.14 8.91 -10.60
N TRP A 74 10.17 8.01 -10.41
CA TRP A 74 9.90 7.43 -9.10
C TRP A 74 11.04 6.50 -8.67
N VAL A 75 11.63 6.78 -7.50
CA VAL A 75 12.70 5.94 -6.94
C VAL A 75 12.06 4.78 -6.19
N SER A 76 12.22 3.56 -6.69
CA SER A 76 11.41 2.40 -6.26
C SER A 76 12.04 1.52 -5.17
N HIS A 77 13.33 1.70 -4.85
CA HIS A 77 14.11 0.72 -4.09
C HIS A 77 13.52 0.40 -2.70
N ARG A 78 12.83 1.35 -2.06
CA ARG A 78 12.14 1.13 -0.78
C ARG A 78 10.95 0.18 -0.93
N THR A 79 10.06 0.43 -1.88
CA THR A 79 8.91 -0.46 -2.15
C THR A 79 9.39 -1.81 -2.66
N ALA A 80 10.41 -1.84 -3.52
CA ALA A 80 11.02 -3.09 -3.99
C ALA A 80 11.57 -3.94 -2.83
N GLY A 81 12.18 -3.32 -1.82
CA GLY A 81 12.63 -4.02 -0.61
C GLY A 81 11.47 -4.60 0.21
N GLN A 82 10.34 -3.91 0.29
CA GLN A 82 9.13 -4.42 0.95
C GLN A 82 8.51 -5.60 0.18
N GLU A 83 8.41 -5.47 -1.15
CA GLU A 83 7.93 -6.54 -2.04
C GLU A 83 8.80 -7.78 -1.93
N PHE A 84 10.12 -7.63 -1.90
CA PHE A 84 11.06 -8.74 -1.69
C PHE A 84 10.78 -9.49 -0.37
N LEU A 85 10.54 -8.78 0.73
CA LEU A 85 10.22 -9.41 2.01
C LEU A 85 8.86 -10.13 1.98
N PHE A 86 7.89 -9.57 1.27
CA PHE A 86 6.58 -10.17 1.09
C PHE A 86 6.65 -11.47 0.28
N GLU A 87 7.34 -11.46 -0.86
CA GLU A 87 7.52 -12.67 -1.69
C GLU A 87 8.30 -13.75 -0.93
N ARG A 88 9.35 -13.37 -0.18
CA ARG A 88 10.08 -14.31 0.69
C ARG A 88 9.21 -14.91 1.79
N TRP A 89 8.26 -14.13 2.32
CA TRP A 89 7.30 -14.64 3.27
C TRP A 89 6.32 -15.63 2.62
N LEU A 90 5.82 -15.35 1.43
CA LEU A 90 4.95 -16.25 0.68
C LEU A 90 5.64 -17.60 0.38
N GLU A 91 6.87 -17.58 -0.11
CA GLU A 91 7.64 -18.81 -0.37
C GLU A 91 7.77 -19.66 0.90
N ARG A 92 8.02 -19.03 2.06
CA ARG A 92 8.07 -19.74 3.34
C ARG A 92 6.73 -20.36 3.73
N ILE A 93 5.61 -19.71 3.41
CA ILE A 93 4.26 -20.26 3.67
C ILE A 93 4.00 -21.51 2.82
N ASP A 94 4.52 -21.52 1.59
CA ASP A 94 4.41 -22.67 0.67
C ASP A 94 5.21 -23.87 1.19
N ASP A 95 6.47 -23.63 1.58
CA ASP A 95 7.39 -24.64 2.10
C ASP A 95 6.82 -25.39 3.33
N ILE A 96 6.09 -24.68 4.20
CA ILE A 96 5.49 -25.26 5.41
C ILE A 96 4.09 -25.86 5.18
N GLY A 97 3.48 -25.64 4.01
CA GLY A 97 2.16 -26.18 3.64
C GLY A 97 1.00 -25.60 4.44
N TYR A 98 1.08 -24.33 4.88
CA TYR A 98 0.01 -23.69 5.64
C TYR A 98 -1.18 -23.31 4.73
N ARG A 99 -2.40 -23.42 5.27
CA ARG A 99 -3.59 -22.93 4.58
C ARG A 99 -3.69 -21.42 4.71
N LEU A 100 -3.52 -20.72 3.58
CA LEU A 100 -3.57 -19.27 3.53
C LEU A 100 -5.02 -18.75 3.39
N ALA A 101 -5.35 -17.73 4.18
CA ALA A 101 -6.52 -16.88 3.95
C ALA A 101 -6.04 -15.47 3.59
N VAL A 102 -6.61 -14.90 2.52
CA VAL A 102 -6.30 -13.53 2.07
C VAL A 102 -7.48 -12.65 2.43
N VAL A 103 -7.27 -11.62 3.25
CA VAL A 103 -8.31 -10.66 3.62
C VAL A 103 -8.07 -9.37 2.86
N GLU A 104 -8.91 -9.10 1.86
CA GLU A 104 -8.88 -7.89 1.03
C GLU A 104 -9.94 -6.91 1.53
N ILE A 105 -9.54 -5.66 1.82
CA ILE A 105 -10.43 -4.66 2.42
C ILE A 105 -10.41 -3.40 1.56
N GLY A 106 -11.55 -3.03 0.99
CA GLY A 106 -11.74 -1.77 0.28
C GLY A 106 -10.99 -1.62 -1.04
N ALA A 107 -10.43 -2.70 -1.61
CA ALA A 107 -9.80 -2.64 -2.92
C ALA A 107 -10.89 -2.61 -4.02
N GLY A 108 -10.89 -1.53 -4.81
CA GLY A 108 -11.83 -1.31 -5.91
C GLY A 108 -11.27 -1.69 -7.28
N LYS A 109 -12.03 -1.37 -8.33
CA LYS A 109 -11.67 -1.73 -9.73
C LYS A 109 -10.88 -0.67 -10.50
N ALA A 110 -10.87 0.58 -10.05
CA ALA A 110 -10.22 1.68 -10.78
C ALA A 110 -8.69 1.57 -10.80
N VAL A 111 -8.10 1.17 -9.66
CA VAL A 111 -6.67 0.84 -9.52
C VAL A 111 -6.58 -0.56 -8.89
N PRO A 112 -6.67 -1.63 -9.68
CA PRO A 112 -6.94 -2.98 -9.18
C PRO A 112 -5.68 -3.71 -8.68
N THR A 113 -4.55 -3.03 -8.45
CA THR A 113 -3.27 -3.68 -8.14
C THR A 113 -3.36 -4.60 -6.92
N VAL A 114 -3.96 -4.12 -5.82
CA VAL A 114 -4.19 -4.94 -4.60
C VAL A 114 -5.18 -6.07 -4.87
N ARG A 115 -6.18 -5.82 -5.73
CA ARG A 115 -7.20 -6.80 -6.11
C ARG A 115 -6.59 -7.99 -6.85
N ILE A 116 -5.82 -7.69 -7.88
CA ILE A 116 -5.11 -8.67 -8.71
C ILE A 116 -4.13 -9.46 -7.84
N LEU A 117 -3.38 -8.79 -6.96
CA LEU A 117 -2.47 -9.44 -6.03
C LEU A 117 -3.19 -10.43 -5.12
N SER A 118 -4.32 -10.01 -4.54
CA SER A 118 -5.11 -10.83 -3.61
C SER A 118 -5.66 -12.08 -4.30
N GLU A 119 -6.19 -11.93 -5.51
CA GLU A 119 -6.69 -13.05 -6.32
C GLU A 119 -5.57 -14.01 -6.72
N ARG A 120 -4.43 -13.49 -7.20
CA ARG A 120 -3.24 -14.26 -7.55
C ARG A 120 -2.73 -15.10 -6.37
N VAL A 121 -2.56 -14.48 -5.21
CA VAL A 121 -2.06 -15.16 -4.01
C VAL A 121 -3.06 -16.20 -3.51
N ALA A 122 -4.36 -15.88 -3.49
CA ALA A 122 -5.36 -16.86 -3.09
C ALA A 122 -5.42 -18.06 -4.06
N ASP A 123 -5.14 -17.87 -5.35
CA ASP A 123 -5.07 -18.95 -6.34
C ASP A 123 -3.82 -19.81 -6.19
N GLN A 124 -2.64 -19.19 -6.15
CA GLN A 124 -1.35 -19.87 -6.01
C GLN A 124 -1.30 -20.81 -4.82
N PHE A 125 -1.88 -20.41 -3.69
CA PHE A 125 -1.84 -21.17 -2.44
C PHE A 125 -3.09 -22.04 -2.21
N TYR A 126 -3.99 -22.15 -3.20
CA TYR A 126 -5.32 -22.75 -3.02
C TYR A 126 -6.05 -22.24 -1.76
N GLY A 127 -5.81 -20.96 -1.41
CA GLY A 127 -6.30 -20.31 -0.20
C GLY A 127 -7.73 -19.77 -0.35
N THR A 128 -8.24 -19.14 0.70
CA THR A 128 -9.55 -18.46 0.66
C THR A 128 -9.36 -16.95 0.63
N LEU A 129 -9.77 -16.30 -0.46
CA LEU A 129 -10.00 -14.85 -0.49
C LEU A 129 -11.29 -14.50 0.26
N ILE A 130 -11.17 -13.56 1.19
CA ILE A 130 -12.25 -12.91 1.92
C ILE A 130 -12.22 -11.43 1.52
N ARG A 131 -13.24 -10.99 0.77
CA ARG A 131 -13.32 -9.63 0.22
C ARG A 131 -14.34 -8.79 0.98
N ILE A 132 -13.88 -7.74 1.64
CA ILE A 132 -14.71 -6.77 2.38
C ILE A 132 -14.79 -5.48 1.57
N ASN A 133 -15.92 -5.25 0.90
CA ASN A 133 -16.13 -4.04 0.10
C ASN A 133 -17.63 -3.74 -0.04
N PRO A 134 -18.11 -2.51 0.15
CA PRO A 134 -19.54 -2.21 0.02
C PRO A 134 -20.06 -2.20 -1.43
N ARG A 135 -19.17 -2.08 -2.43
CA ARG A 135 -19.56 -1.90 -3.85
C ARG A 135 -18.91 -2.90 -4.80
N ASP A 136 -17.59 -3.11 -4.68
CA ASP A 136 -16.79 -3.95 -5.59
C ASP A 136 -16.53 -5.35 -5.01
N TYR A 137 -17.59 -6.01 -4.53
CA TYR A 137 -17.49 -7.26 -3.75
C TYR A 137 -17.66 -8.56 -4.57
N ASP A 138 -17.70 -8.45 -5.90
CA ASP A 138 -17.70 -9.60 -6.81
C ASP A 138 -16.45 -10.48 -6.61
N LEU A 139 -16.58 -11.78 -6.84
CA LEU A 139 -15.55 -12.79 -6.58
C LEU A 139 -15.15 -13.51 -7.87
N PRO A 140 -13.89 -13.94 -8.01
CA PRO A 140 -13.46 -14.68 -9.20
C PRO A 140 -13.98 -16.13 -9.24
N SER A 141 -14.44 -16.68 -8.11
CA SER A 141 -15.07 -18.01 -8.04
C SER A 141 -15.88 -18.19 -6.75
N GLN A 142 -16.66 -19.28 -6.68
CA GLN A 142 -17.51 -19.63 -5.53
C GLN A 142 -16.73 -20.14 -4.30
N ARG A 143 -15.41 -20.36 -4.40
CA ARG A 143 -14.57 -20.80 -3.26
C ARG A 143 -14.27 -19.69 -2.25
N HIS A 144 -14.65 -18.46 -2.58
CA HIS A 144 -14.30 -17.24 -1.86
C HIS A 144 -15.47 -16.68 -1.08
N ILE A 145 -15.16 -15.77 -0.16
CA ILE A 145 -16.15 -15.15 0.72
C ILE A 145 -16.25 -13.67 0.39
N SER A 146 -17.47 -13.20 0.21
CA SER A 146 -17.78 -11.79 -0.04
C SER A 146 -18.52 -11.22 1.16
N ILE A 147 -18.06 -10.07 1.66
CA ILE A 147 -18.66 -9.34 2.76
C ILE A 147 -19.00 -7.94 2.23
N PRO A 148 -20.26 -7.68 1.85
CA PRO A 148 -20.68 -6.44 1.19
C PRO A 148 -20.87 -5.27 2.19
N LEU A 149 -19.86 -5.03 3.03
CA LEU A 149 -19.87 -4.06 4.12
C LEU A 149 -18.68 -3.10 4.04
N GLY A 150 -18.73 -2.02 4.83
CA GLY A 150 -17.57 -1.16 5.05
C GLY A 150 -16.47 -1.88 5.82
N GLY A 151 -15.20 -1.47 5.65
CA GLY A 151 -14.05 -2.16 6.22
C GLY A 151 -14.13 -2.37 7.75
N LEU A 152 -14.49 -1.34 8.51
CA LEU A 152 -14.63 -1.43 9.97
C LEU A 152 -15.72 -2.43 10.38
N GLU A 153 -16.89 -2.35 9.74
CA GLU A 153 -18.04 -3.22 10.03
C GLU A 153 -17.73 -4.67 9.69
N GLY A 154 -17.14 -4.93 8.51
CA GLY A 154 -16.74 -6.27 8.09
C GLY A 154 -15.71 -6.89 9.05
N ILE A 155 -14.68 -6.15 9.46
CA ILE A 155 -13.67 -6.64 10.41
C ILE A 155 -14.31 -6.97 11.77
N LYS A 156 -15.23 -6.12 12.27
CA LYS A 156 -15.94 -6.40 13.53
C LYS A 156 -16.76 -7.68 13.43
N ASN A 157 -17.49 -7.88 12.35
CA ASN A 157 -18.32 -9.06 12.18
C ASN A 157 -17.49 -10.36 12.11
N ILE A 158 -16.32 -10.34 11.45
CA ILE A 158 -15.38 -11.48 11.42
C ILE A 158 -14.85 -11.76 12.83
N THR A 159 -14.38 -10.73 13.53
CA THR A 159 -13.73 -10.91 14.85
C THR A 159 -14.69 -11.28 15.97
N GLN A 160 -15.97 -10.94 15.81
CA GLN A 160 -17.03 -11.29 16.77
C GLN A 160 -17.75 -12.61 16.44
N GLY A 161 -17.39 -13.28 15.33
CA GLY A 161 -18.02 -14.54 14.92
C GLY A 161 -19.49 -14.38 14.51
N ILE A 162 -19.85 -13.22 13.94
CA ILE A 162 -21.23 -12.86 13.56
C ILE A 162 -21.54 -13.27 12.10
N LEU A 163 -20.55 -13.80 11.37
CA LEU A 163 -20.64 -14.25 9.97
C LEU A 163 -20.58 -15.76 9.84
#